data_AF-A0A2N2SZ98-F1
#
_entry.id   AF-A0A2N2SZ98-F1
#
_cell.length_a   1.000
_cell.length_b   1.000
_cell.length_c   1.000
_cell.angle_alpha   90.00
_cell.angle_beta   90.00
_cell.angle_gamma   90.00
#
_symmetry.space_group_name_H-M   'P 1'
#
loop_
_entity.id
_entity.type
_entity.pdbx_description
1 polymer ?
#
loop_
_entity_poly.entity_id
_entity_poly.type
_entity_poly.pdbx_seq_one_letter_code
_entity_poly.pdbx_strand_id
1 'polypeptide(L)'
;MTGILLLEQSLNGLQFGLMLFLLAAGLTLVFGIMDMINLAHGSIYMVGAYLIASIALASGSFWIGLAGGMVATAVLGALLELAVLRRLYQRDHLSQVLGTF
;
A
#
# COMPACT_ATOMS: atom_id res chain seq x y z
N MET A 1 -26.03 -13.50 27.00
CA MET A 1 -25.87 -13.32 25.54
C MET A 1 -25.52 -11.87 25.18
N THR A 2 -26.18 -10.86 25.76
CA THR A 2 -25.90 -9.43 25.46
C THR A 2 -24.50 -8.95 25.83
N GLY A 3 -23.93 -9.39 26.96
CA GLY A 3 -22.57 -8.99 27.37
C GLY A 3 -21.46 -9.49 26.45
N ILE A 4 -21.63 -10.66 25.83
CA ILE A 4 -20.69 -11.21 24.85
C ILE A 4 -20.71 -10.37 23.57
N LEU A 5 -21.89 -9.96 23.10
CA LEU A 5 -22.03 -9.08 21.92
C LEU A 5 -21.36 -7.71 22.14
N LEU A 6 -21.50 -7.12 23.34
CA LEU A 6 -20.82 -5.87 23.68
C LEU A 6 -19.30 -6.02 23.69
N LEU A 7 -18.79 -7.14 24.22
CA LEU A 7 -17.37 -7.46 24.20
C LEU A 7 -16.85 -7.63 22.77
N GLU A 8 -17.54 -8.42 21.94
CA GLU A 8 -17.20 -8.61 20.52
C GLU A 8 -17.19 -7.29 19.77
N GLN A 9 -18.21 -6.45 19.93
CA GLN A 9 -18.28 -5.17 19.22
C GLN A 9 -17.19 -4.20 19.69
N SER A 10 -16.82 -4.24 20.96
CA SER A 10 -15.71 -3.45 21.49
C SER A 10 -14.37 -3.91 20.92
N LEU A 11 -14.15 -5.23 20.82
CA LEU A 11 -12.95 -5.81 20.22
C LEU A 11 -12.87 -5.54 18.71
N ASN A 12 -13.99 -5.61 17.99
CA ASN A 12 -14.07 -5.22 16.58
C ASN A 12 -13.77 -3.73 16.40
N GLY A 13 -14.35 -2.87 17.24
CA GLY A 13 -14.08 -1.43 17.23
C GLY A 13 -12.61 -1.12 17.52
N LEU A 14 -12.00 -1.81 18.48
CA LEU A 14 -10.58 -1.69 18.80
C LEU A 14 -9.69 -2.18 17.64
N GLN A 15 -10.00 -3.34 17.06
CA GLN A 15 -9.28 -3.86 15.89
C GLN A 15 -9.32 -2.86 14.73
N PHE A 16 -10.50 -2.36 14.41
CA PHE A 16 -10.68 -1.40 13.32
C PHE A 16 -9.99 -0.07 13.63
N GLY A 17 -10.10 0.42 14.87
CA GLY A 17 -9.41 1.63 15.33
C GLY A 17 -7.89 1.49 15.26
N LEU A 18 -7.32 0.35 15.67
CA LEU A 18 -5.90 0.07 15.55
C LEU A 18 -5.45 -0.03 14.09
N MET A 19 -6.26 -0.65 13.22
CA MET A 19 -5.97 -0.71 11.79
C MET A 19 -5.89 0.70 11.19
N LEU A 20 -6.88 1.55 11.46
CA LEU A 20 -6.90 2.94 10.98
C LEU A 20 -5.77 3.77 11.59
N PHE A 21 -5.48 3.60 12.88
CA PHE A 21 -4.38 4.27 13.57
C PHE A 21 -3.03 3.92 12.94
N LEU A 22 -2.75 2.63 12.71
CA LEU A 22 -1.50 2.19 12.09
C LEU A 22 -1.37 2.73 10.66
N LEU A 23 -2.47 2.78 9.91
CA LEU A 23 -2.49 3.31 8.55
C LEU A 23 -2.18 4.81 8.53
N ALA A 24 -2.79 5.59 9.43
CA ALA A 24 -2.50 7.01 9.59
C ALA A 24 -1.08 7.27 10.09
N ALA A 25 -0.65 6.55 11.12
CA ALA A 25 0.70 6.66 11.69
C ALA A 25 1.78 6.31 10.67
N GLY A 26 1.57 5.27 9.86
CA GLY A 26 2.46 4.88 8.77
C GLY A 26 2.61 5.99 7.74
N LEU A 27 1.51 6.60 7.28
CA LEU A 27 1.57 7.75 6.36
C LEU A 27 2.32 8.94 6.98
N THR A 28 2.05 9.28 8.25
CA THR A 28 2.79 10.37 8.92
C THR A 28 4.27 10.07 9.11
N LEU A 29 4.65 8.81 9.35
CA LEU A 29 6.04 8.41 9.52
C LEU A 29 6.79 8.44 8.19
N VAL A 30 6.17 7.95 7.12
CA VAL A 30 6.72 7.99 5.77
C VAL A 30 6.94 9.45 5.34
N PHE A 31 5.96 10.33 5.54
CA PHE A 31 6.11 11.75 5.22
C PHE A 31 7.01 12.52 6.20
N GLY A 32 7.12 12.06 7.45
CA GLY A 32 7.92 12.71 8.48
C GLY A 32 9.41 12.40 8.41
N ILE A 33 9.79 11.25 7.82
CA ILE A 33 11.19 10.83 7.66
C ILE A 33 11.67 10.97 6.22
N MET A 34 10.79 10.76 5.23
CA MET A 34 11.14 11.02 3.84
C MET A 34 10.75 12.46 3.49
N ASP A 35 11.71 13.28 3.07
CA ASP A 35 11.52 14.65 2.53
C ASP A 35 10.70 14.69 1.20
N MET A 36 9.82 13.71 0.98
CA MET A 36 9.07 13.53 -0.26
C MET A 36 7.65 13.02 0.00
N ILE A 37 6.68 13.71 -0.60
CA ILE A 37 5.27 13.34 -0.60
C ILE A 37 4.99 12.46 -1.83
N ASN A 38 4.99 11.14 -1.66
CA ASN A 38 4.59 10.18 -2.70
C ASN A 38 3.13 9.75 -2.52
N LEU A 39 2.21 10.32 -3.30
CA LEU A 39 0.78 9.98 -3.23
C LEU A 39 0.40 8.75 -4.07
N ALA A 40 1.28 8.31 -4.97
CA ALA A 40 1.08 7.14 -5.83
C ALA A 40 1.24 5.82 -5.06
N HIS A 41 1.64 5.88 -3.78
CA HIS A 41 1.79 4.69 -2.95
C HIS A 41 0.50 3.84 -2.91
N GLY A 42 -0.67 4.49 -2.86
CA GLY A 42 -1.96 3.79 -2.90
C GLY A 42 -2.23 3.08 -4.24
N SER A 43 -1.85 3.68 -5.36
CA SER A 43 -2.04 3.08 -6.69
C SER A 43 -1.08 1.91 -6.92
N ILE A 44 0.18 2.01 -6.47
CA ILE A 44 1.15 0.90 -6.51
C ILE A 44 0.65 -0.29 -5.68
N TYR A 45 0.10 -0.04 -4.49
CA TYR A 45 -0.53 -1.07 -3.67
C TYR A 45 -1.70 -1.76 -4.40
N MET A 46 -2.59 -0.99 -5.03
CA MET A 46 -3.72 -1.52 -5.79
C MET A 46 -3.28 -2.37 -6.99
N VAL A 47 -2.27 -1.92 -7.73
CA VAL A 47 -1.68 -2.70 -8.83
C VAL A 47 -1.16 -4.03 -8.31
N GLY A 48 -0.48 -4.04 -7.16
CA GLY A 48 0.03 -5.30 -6.59
C GLY A 48 -1.07 -6.26 -6.16
N ALA A 49 -2.11 -5.75 -5.49
CA ALA A 49 -3.29 -6.55 -5.12
C ALA A 49 -3.98 -7.14 -6.36
N TYR A 50 -4.11 -6.35 -7.43
CA TYR A 50 -4.69 -6.79 -8.69
C TYR A 50 -3.85 -7.88 -9.35
N LEU A 51 -2.52 -7.70 -9.43
CA LEU A 51 -1.61 -8.71 -10.01
C LEU A 51 -1.66 -10.04 -9.26
N ILE A 52 -1.66 -10.00 -7.93
CA ILE A 52 -1.80 -11.20 -7.10
C ILE A 52 -3.13 -11.90 -7.43
N ALA A 53 -4.24 -11.15 -7.47
CA ALA A 53 -5.56 -11.69 -7.78
C ALA A 53 -5.62 -12.29 -9.20
N SER A 54 -5.11 -11.58 -10.21
CA SER A 54 -5.09 -12.06 -11.60
C SER A 54 -4.26 -13.32 -11.78
N ILE A 55 -3.07 -13.39 -11.16
CA ILE A 55 -2.19 -14.57 -11.26
C ILE A 55 -2.78 -15.74 -10.46
N ALA A 56 -3.39 -15.48 -9.31
CA ALA A 56 -4.10 -16.51 -8.55
C ALA A 56 -5.24 -17.13 -9.36
N LEU A 57 -6.04 -16.28 -10.05
CA LEU A 57 -7.13 -16.73 -10.92
C LEU A 57 -6.61 -17.52 -12.13
N ALA A 58 -5.54 -17.06 -12.77
CA ALA A 58 -4.97 -17.72 -13.94
C ALA A 58 -4.28 -19.06 -13.61
N SER A 59 -3.62 -19.15 -12.46
CA SER A 59 -2.91 -20.37 -12.03
C SER A 59 -3.79 -21.36 -11.26
N GLY A 60 -4.95 -20.92 -10.77
CA GLY A 60 -5.80 -21.69 -9.86
C GLY A 60 -5.19 -21.91 -8.47
N SER A 61 -4.05 -21.27 -8.16
CA SER A 61 -3.33 -21.44 -6.90
C SER A 61 -3.05 -20.10 -6.24
N PHE A 62 -3.53 -19.95 -5.01
CA PHE A 62 -3.26 -18.77 -4.19
C PHE A 62 -1.76 -18.54 -3.99
N TRP A 63 -0.98 -19.59 -3.75
CA TRP A 63 0.46 -19.47 -3.48
C TRP A 63 1.24 -18.99 -4.69
N ILE A 64 0.87 -19.45 -5.89
CA ILE A 64 1.46 -18.99 -7.14
C ILE A 64 1.05 -17.54 -7.42
N GLY A 65 -0.22 -17.20 -7.17
CA GLY A 65 -0.71 -15.82 -7.23
C GLY A 65 0.05 -14.87 -6.31
N LEU A 66 0.25 -15.28 -5.06
CA LEU A 66 0.97 -14.50 -4.06
C LEU A 66 2.44 -14.29 -4.47
N ALA A 67 3.18 -15.39 -4.74
CA ALA A 67 4.59 -15.30 -5.09
C ALA A 67 4.79 -14.57 -6.43
N GLY A 68 4.02 -14.93 -7.46
CA GLY A 68 4.09 -14.32 -8.78
C GLY A 68 3.68 -12.85 -8.77
N GLY A 69 2.61 -12.50 -8.08
CA GLY A 69 2.13 -11.13 -7.93
C GLY A 69 3.10 -10.26 -7.14
N MET A 70 3.69 -10.77 -6.05
CA MET A 70 4.75 -10.06 -5.32
C MET A 70 5.95 -9.74 -6.21
N VAL A 71 6.46 -10.72 -6.97
CA VAL A 71 7.59 -10.51 -7.88
C VAL A 71 7.23 -9.52 -8.98
N ALA A 72 6.06 -9.66 -9.61
CA ALA A 72 5.61 -8.75 -10.65
C ALA A 72 5.47 -7.31 -10.14
N THR A 73 4.91 -7.13 -8.94
CA THR A 73 4.76 -5.82 -8.30
C THR A 73 6.12 -5.21 -7.94
N ALA A 74 7.06 -6.01 -7.43
CA ALA A 74 8.40 -5.54 -7.11
C ALA A 74 9.15 -5.06 -8.37
N VAL A 75 9.02 -5.79 -9.48
CA VAL A 75 9.60 -5.37 -10.77
C VAL A 75 8.96 -4.07 -11.26
N LEU A 76 7.63 -3.96 -11.22
CA LEU A 76 6.91 -2.72 -11.58
C LEU A 76 7.34 -1.52 -10.72
N GLY A 77 7.45 -1.72 -9.40
CA GLY A 77 7.93 -0.71 -8.47
C GLY A 77 9.36 -0.27 -8.78
N ALA A 78 10.26 -1.21 -9.07
CA ALA A 78 11.63 -0.91 -9.46
C ALA A 78 11.71 -0.13 -10.79
N LEU A 79 10.88 -0.47 -11.77
CA LEU A 79 10.78 0.27 -13.03
C LEU A 79 10.28 1.69 -12.82
N LEU A 80 9.23 1.88 -12.00
CA LEU A 80 8.71 3.20 -11.63
C LEU A 80 9.76 4.03 -10.89
N GLU A 81 10.50 3.42 -9.96
CA GLU A 81 11.58 4.05 -9.21
C GLU A 81 12.66 4.60 -10.14
N LEU A 82 13.14 3.76 -11.07
CA LEU A 82 14.20 4.12 -11.99
C LEU A 82 13.76 5.14 -13.05
N ALA A 83 12.53 5.02 -13.56
CA ALA A 83 12.05 5.85 -14.66
C ALA A 83 11.51 7.21 -14.21
N VAL A 84 10.80 7.24 -13.07
CA VAL A 84 10.01 8.40 -12.63
C VAL A 84 10.53 8.95 -11.30
N LEU A 85 10.52 8.14 -10.23
CA LEU A 85 10.74 8.65 -8.87
C LEU A 85 12.15 9.22 -8.69
N ARG A 86 13.19 8.55 -9.21
CA ARG A 86 14.57 9.08 -9.20
C ARG A 86 14.71 10.45 -9.89
N ARG A 87 13.90 10.72 -10.92
CA ARG A 87 13.91 12.02 -11.62
C ARG A 87 13.16 13.08 -10.82
N LEU A 88 12.09 12.69 -10.14
CA LEU A 88 11.31 13.56 -9.26
C LEU A 88 12.07 13.95 -7.98
N TYR A 89 12.93 13.07 -7.46
CA TYR A 89 13.77 13.36 -6.29
C TYR A 89 14.71 14.56 -6.47
N GLN A 90 15.10 14.88 -7.72
CA GLN A 90 15.93 16.04 -8.00
C GLN A 90 15.14 17.32 -8.29
N ARG A 91 13.81 17.31 -8.07
CA ARG A 91 12.90 18.43 -8.33
C ARG A 91 12.25 18.89 -7.04
N ASP A 92 11.78 20.13 -7.08
CA ASP A 92 11.17 20.83 -5.94
C ASP A 92 9.92 20.09 -5.42
N HIS A 93 9.58 20.26 -4.13
CA HIS A 93 8.54 19.45 -3.46
C HIS A 93 7.18 19.49 -4.17
N LEU A 94 6.82 20.64 -4.76
CA LEU A 94 5.59 20.83 -5.55
C LEU A 94 5.56 19.92 -6.80
N SER A 95 6.71 19.69 -7.43
CA SER A 95 6.83 18.78 -8.59
C SER A 95 6.71 17.31 -8.18
N GLN A 96 7.12 16.97 -6.96
CA GLN A 96 6.99 15.60 -6.43
C GLN A 96 5.52 15.25 -6.15
N VAL A 97 4.78 16.20 -5.59
CA VAL A 97 3.33 16.03 -5.37
C VAL A 97 2.60 15.90 -6.71
N LEU A 98 2.84 16.81 -7.66
CA LEU A 98 2.15 16.78 -8.96
C LEU A 98 2.44 15.53 -9.80
N GLY A 99 3.65 14.95 -9.71
CA GLY A 99 3.98 13.73 -10.44
C GLY A 99 3.59 12.43 -9.74
N THR A 100 3.09 12.49 -8.50
CA THR A 100 2.62 11.31 -7.76
C THR A 100 1.14 11.37 -7.36
N PHE A 101 0.44 12.47 -7.63
CA PHE A 101 -1.02 12.60 -7.50
C PHE A 101 -1.73 11.93 -8.68
#